data_AF-A0A2D7HDX1-F1
#
_entry.id   AF-A0A2D7HDX1-F1
#
_cell.length_a   1.000
_cell.length_b   1.000
_cell.length_c   1.000
_cell.angle_alpha   90.00
_cell.angle_beta   90.00
_cell.angle_gamma   90.00
#
_symmetry.space_group_name_H-M   'P 1'
#
loop_
_entity.id
_entity.type
_entity.pdbx_description
1 polymer ?
#
loop_
_entity_poly.entity_id
_entity_poly.type
_entity_poly.pdbx_seq_one_letter_code
_entity_poly.pdbx_strand_id
1 'polypeptide(L)'
;MLRLFVSALAFTMLLFIGCPSNPTTTDNASGQIATTTQAGNNAAANDIKEGRLVLRIQNLPSPPGHNEYTKLLQSRCGFTFKMVVGKLSDADAAYNEAMKTEAKRKYGNDIFTRLTAEAKKNFEPGL
;
A
#
# COMPACT_ATOMS: atom_id res chain seq x y z
N MET A 1 -11.66 50.82 -44.27
CA MET A 1 -11.19 50.12 -45.49
C MET A 1 -10.25 49.01 -45.01
N LEU A 2 -10.69 47.75 -44.91
CA LEU A 2 -10.87 46.74 -45.96
C LEU A 2 -9.57 45.95 -46.28
N ARG A 3 -9.58 44.65 -45.88
CA ARG A 3 -8.77 43.50 -46.35
C ARG A 3 -7.28 43.49 -45.90
N LEU A 4 -6.62 42.35 -45.58
CA LEU A 4 -6.62 41.02 -46.19
C LEU A 4 -6.29 39.90 -45.17
N PHE A 5 -6.90 38.73 -45.42
CA PHE A 5 -6.46 37.38 -45.03
C PHE A 5 -5.14 37.00 -45.70
N VAL A 6 -4.18 36.37 -44.98
CA VAL A 6 -3.22 35.35 -45.49
C VAL A 6 -2.67 34.60 -44.24
N SER A 7 -3.14 33.39 -43.94
CA SER A 7 -2.48 32.10 -44.24
C SER A 7 -1.12 31.91 -43.57
N ALA A 8 -1.04 30.98 -42.61
CA ALA A 8 -0.08 29.86 -42.63
C ALA A 8 -0.27 28.99 -41.38
N LEU A 9 -0.92 27.83 -41.57
CA LEU A 9 -0.71 26.67 -40.73
C LEU A 9 0.78 26.35 -40.70
N ALA A 10 1.40 26.36 -39.53
CA ALA A 10 2.67 25.66 -39.30
C ALA A 10 2.42 24.55 -38.29
N PHE A 11 1.94 23.42 -38.81
CA PHE A 11 1.79 22.17 -38.10
C PHE A 11 3.19 21.56 -37.95
N THR A 12 3.94 21.94 -36.92
CA THR A 12 5.27 21.39 -36.67
C THR A 12 5.13 19.99 -36.11
N MET A 13 5.12 19.03 -37.02
CA MET A 13 5.17 17.59 -36.78
C MET A 13 6.53 17.26 -36.13
N LEU A 14 6.55 17.18 -34.79
CA LEU A 14 7.69 16.63 -34.05
C LEU A 14 7.69 15.11 -34.25
N LEU A 15 8.52 14.66 -35.19
CA LEU A 15 8.88 13.26 -35.36
C LEU A 15 9.70 12.82 -34.13
N PHE A 16 9.03 12.16 -33.19
CA PHE A 16 9.69 11.35 -32.18
C PHE A 16 10.36 10.16 -32.89
N ILE A 17 11.67 10.26 -33.10
CA ILE A 17 12.54 9.14 -33.45
C ILE A 17 12.57 8.22 -32.22
N GLY A 18 11.68 7.23 -32.19
CA GLY A 18 11.69 6.17 -31.20
C GLY A 18 12.87 5.23 -31.45
N CYS A 19 13.80 5.17 -30.50
CA CYS A 19 14.78 4.08 -30.44
C CYS A 19 14.05 2.75 -30.20
N PRO A 20 14.31 1.68 -30.97
CA PRO A 20 13.80 0.35 -30.66
C PRO A 20 14.52 -0.18 -29.41
N SER A 21 13.83 -0.20 -28.29
CA SER A 21 14.27 -0.89 -27.08
C SER A 21 14.23 -2.40 -27.33
N ASN A 22 15.40 -3.00 -27.48
CA ASN A 22 15.60 -4.44 -27.53
C ASN A 22 15.07 -5.07 -26.22
N PRO A 23 14.15 -6.05 -26.25
CA PRO A 23 13.78 -6.76 -25.04
C PRO A 23 14.89 -7.74 -24.68
N THR A 24 15.73 -7.35 -23.72
CA THR A 24 16.63 -8.26 -23.04
C THR A 24 15.82 -9.33 -22.33
N THR A 25 16.22 -10.57 -22.58
CA THR A 25 15.77 -11.82 -22.00
C THR A 25 15.30 -11.71 -20.54
N THR A 26 13.98 -11.79 -20.37
CA THR A 26 13.22 -12.46 -19.32
C THR A 26 13.95 -12.90 -18.05
N ASP A 27 14.12 -11.98 -17.11
CA ASP A 27 14.18 -12.29 -15.68
C ASP A 27 12.77 -12.57 -15.17
N ASN A 28 12.31 -13.82 -15.26
CA ASN A 28 10.94 -14.21 -14.85
C ASN A 28 10.63 -13.99 -13.36
N ALA A 29 11.65 -13.84 -12.49
CA ALA A 29 11.45 -13.62 -11.06
C ALA A 29 11.14 -12.15 -10.72
N SER A 30 11.80 -11.18 -11.37
CA SER A 30 11.63 -9.76 -11.05
C SER A 30 10.30 -9.21 -11.59
N GLY A 31 9.85 -9.67 -12.75
CA GLY A 31 8.53 -9.31 -13.31
C GLY A 31 7.36 -9.86 -12.49
N GLN A 32 7.49 -11.08 -11.95
CA GLN A 32 6.43 -11.69 -11.15
C GLN A 32 6.31 -11.04 -9.75
N ILE A 33 7.43 -10.67 -9.11
CA ILE A 33 7.41 -9.95 -7.82
C ILE A 33 6.88 -8.52 -7.98
N ALA A 34 7.24 -7.83 -9.07
CA ALA A 34 6.73 -6.50 -9.36
C ALA A 34 5.19 -6.51 -9.56
N THR A 35 4.68 -7.52 -10.26
CA THR A 35 3.23 -7.65 -10.52
C THR A 35 2.43 -8.04 -9.27
N THR A 36 2.94 -8.93 -8.40
CA THR A 36 2.28 -9.27 -7.13
C THR A 36 2.28 -8.09 -6.15
N THR A 37 3.38 -7.35 -6.06
CA THR A 37 3.48 -6.13 -5.24
C THR A 37 2.48 -5.07 -5.72
N GLN A 38 2.39 -4.85 -7.03
CA GLN A 38 1.43 -3.91 -7.62
C GLN A 38 -0.02 -4.32 -7.34
N ALA A 39 -0.34 -5.62 -7.44
CA ALA A 39 -1.67 -6.13 -7.10
C ALA A 39 -2.03 -5.84 -5.62
N GLY A 40 -1.09 -6.04 -4.70
CA GLY A 40 -1.25 -5.71 -3.28
C GLY A 40 -1.52 -4.23 -3.04
N ASN A 41 -0.73 -3.36 -3.66
CA ASN A 41 -0.88 -1.90 -3.56
C ASN A 41 -2.21 -1.40 -4.13
N ASN A 42 -2.63 -1.93 -5.28
CA ASN A 42 -3.90 -1.57 -5.90
C ASN A 42 -5.10 -2.00 -5.03
N ALA A 43 -5.04 -3.20 -4.48
CA ALA A 43 -6.07 -3.67 -3.54
C ALA A 43 -6.13 -2.79 -2.29
N ALA A 44 -4.97 -2.38 -1.74
CA ALA A 44 -4.95 -1.49 -0.58
C ALA A 44 -5.51 -0.10 -0.93
N ALA A 45 -5.18 0.45 -2.09
CA ALA A 45 -5.70 1.74 -2.54
C ALA A 45 -7.24 1.74 -2.64
N ASN A 46 -7.84 0.65 -3.11
CA ASN A 46 -9.31 0.52 -3.16
C ASN A 46 -9.93 0.55 -1.76
N ASP A 47 -9.42 -0.26 -0.83
CA ASP A 47 -9.92 -0.29 0.55
C ASP A 47 -9.71 1.06 1.26
N ILE A 48 -8.55 1.71 1.07
CA ILE A 48 -8.27 3.04 1.61
C ILE A 48 -9.26 4.08 1.08
N LYS A 49 -9.55 4.05 -0.22
CA LYS A 49 -10.54 4.93 -0.86
C LYS A 49 -11.94 4.74 -0.28
N GLU A 50 -12.29 3.51 0.09
CA GLU A 50 -13.55 3.18 0.77
C GLU A 50 -13.50 3.39 2.28
N GLY A 51 -12.40 3.96 2.81
CA GLY A 51 -12.24 4.24 4.24
C GLY A 51 -11.98 3.01 5.10
N ARG A 52 -11.68 1.86 4.50
CA ARG A 52 -11.40 0.60 5.20
C ARG A 52 -9.91 0.46 5.51
N LEU A 53 -9.60 0.25 6.77
CA LEU A 53 -8.26 -0.14 7.22
C LEU A 53 -8.30 -1.62 7.62
N VAL A 54 -7.58 -2.45 6.86
CA VAL A 54 -7.57 -3.90 7.05
C VAL A 54 -6.13 -4.36 7.15
N LEU A 55 -5.80 -5.20 8.14
CA LEU A 55 -4.53 -5.93 8.16
C LEU A 55 -4.77 -7.40 7.84
N ARG A 56 -3.98 -7.92 6.92
CA ARG A 56 -3.94 -9.34 6.59
C ARG A 56 -2.98 -10.05 7.53
N ILE A 57 -3.49 -11.00 8.30
CA ILE A 57 -2.74 -11.71 9.35
C ILE A 57 -2.72 -13.21 9.08
N GLN A 58 -1.64 -13.88 9.49
CA GLN A 58 -1.52 -15.34 9.40
C GLN A 58 -2.16 -15.99 10.62
N ASN A 59 -2.69 -17.21 10.42
CA ASN A 59 -3.22 -18.02 11.51
C ASN A 59 -2.08 -18.71 12.30
N LEU A 60 -1.28 -17.92 13.00
CA LEU A 60 -0.23 -18.41 13.90
C LEU A 60 -0.57 -18.06 15.35
N PRO A 61 -0.10 -18.85 16.33
CA PRO A 61 -0.17 -18.48 17.74
C PRO A 61 0.38 -17.07 17.92
N SER A 62 -0.46 -16.18 18.45
CA SER A 62 -0.10 -14.79 18.62
C SER A 62 0.82 -14.63 19.83
N PRO A 63 1.86 -13.78 19.74
CA PRO A 63 2.73 -13.53 20.88
C PRO A 63 1.97 -12.88 22.05
N PRO A 64 2.48 -12.97 23.29
CA PRO A 64 1.91 -12.27 24.44
C PRO A 64 1.70 -10.78 24.17
N GLY A 65 0.59 -10.21 24.65
CA GLY A 65 0.21 -8.81 24.40
C GLY A 65 -0.36 -8.51 23.00
N HIS A 66 -0.34 -9.44 22.05
CA HIS A 66 -0.85 -9.20 20.69
C HIS A 66 -2.34 -8.86 20.67
N ASN A 67 -3.16 -9.54 21.48
CA ASN A 67 -4.60 -9.28 21.57
C ASN A 67 -4.90 -7.86 22.06
N GLU A 68 -4.06 -7.32 22.94
CA GLU A 68 -4.25 -5.97 23.45
C GLU A 68 -3.87 -4.93 22.39
N TYR A 69 -2.80 -5.20 21.65
CA TYR A 69 -2.43 -4.40 20.48
C TYR A 69 -3.51 -4.39 19.39
N THR A 70 -4.12 -5.53 19.08
CA THR A 70 -5.19 -5.60 18.07
C THR A 70 -6.45 -4.88 18.52
N LYS A 71 -6.84 -4.98 19.80
CA LYS A 71 -7.93 -4.17 20.39
C LYS A 71 -7.67 -2.67 20.29
N LEU A 72 -6.45 -2.24 20.59
CA LEU A 72 -6.07 -0.82 20.49
C LEU A 72 -6.14 -0.32 19.04
N LEU A 73 -5.65 -1.13 18.07
CA LEU A 73 -5.78 -0.82 16.64
C LEU A 73 -7.23 -0.73 16.18
N GLN A 74 -8.09 -1.65 16.64
CA GLN A 74 -9.49 -1.65 16.28
C GLN A 74 -10.22 -0.43 16.88
N SER A 75 -10.06 -0.20 18.18
CA SER A 75 -10.78 0.86 18.91
C SER A 75 -10.35 2.27 18.52
N ARG A 76 -9.05 2.50 18.27
CA ARG A 76 -8.51 3.86 18.03
C ARG A 76 -8.32 4.19 16.57
N CYS A 77 -8.04 3.17 15.75
CA CYS A 77 -7.71 3.36 14.34
C CYS A 77 -8.74 2.73 13.41
N GLY A 78 -9.76 2.04 13.93
CA GLY A 78 -10.80 1.40 13.12
C GLY A 78 -10.30 0.22 12.29
N PHE A 79 -9.15 -0.38 12.65
CA PHE A 79 -8.63 -1.52 11.91
C PHE A 79 -9.52 -2.75 12.08
N THR A 80 -9.69 -3.46 10.96
CA THR A 80 -10.20 -4.82 10.94
C THR A 80 -9.10 -5.78 10.53
N PHE A 81 -9.27 -7.06 10.83
CA PHE A 81 -8.26 -8.09 10.58
C PHE A 81 -8.85 -9.16 9.66
N LYS A 82 -8.14 -9.45 8.57
CA LYS A 82 -8.49 -10.53 7.65
C LYS A 82 -7.47 -11.65 7.81
N MET A 83 -7.94 -12.82 8.21
CA MET A 83 -7.10 -14.01 8.30
C MET A 83 -6.78 -14.54 6.89
N VAL A 84 -5.51 -14.83 6.66
CA VAL A 84 -5.03 -15.49 5.44
C VAL A 84 -4.59 -16.91 5.82
N VAL A 85 -4.99 -17.89 5.00
CA VAL A 85 -4.59 -19.29 5.18
C VAL A 85 -3.17 -19.46 4.64
N GLY A 86 -2.27 -20.00 5.46
CA GLY A 86 -0.87 -20.18 5.09
C GLY A 86 -0.03 -18.92 5.25
N LYS A 87 1.07 -18.85 4.48
CA LYS A 87 2.04 -17.75 4.54
C LYS A 87 1.50 -16.52 3.81
N LEU A 88 1.78 -15.32 4.33
CA LEU A 88 1.52 -14.09 3.59
C LEU A 88 2.31 -14.08 2.28
N SER A 89 1.61 -13.79 1.18
CA SER A 89 2.23 -13.53 -0.11
C SER A 89 2.87 -12.14 -0.14
N ASP A 90 3.71 -11.88 -1.14
CA ASP A 90 4.28 -10.54 -1.37
C ASP A 90 3.17 -9.49 -1.61
N ALA A 91 2.06 -9.91 -2.23
CA ALA A 91 0.89 -9.06 -2.41
C ALA A 91 0.24 -8.69 -1.07
N ASP A 92 0.17 -9.62 -0.11
CA ASP A 92 -0.35 -9.35 1.23
C ASP A 92 0.60 -8.45 2.03
N ALA A 93 1.91 -8.63 1.86
CA ALA A 93 2.92 -7.78 2.49
C ALA A 93 2.81 -6.34 1.96
N ALA A 94 2.79 -6.15 0.64
CA ALA A 94 2.61 -4.84 -0.01
C ALA A 94 1.30 -4.17 0.42
N TYR A 95 0.20 -4.93 0.46
CA TYR A 95 -1.09 -4.47 0.95
C TYR A 95 -1.00 -3.95 2.40
N ASN A 96 -0.41 -4.73 3.30
CA ASN A 96 -0.26 -4.36 4.70
C ASN A 96 0.63 -3.11 4.89
N GLU A 97 1.70 -2.96 4.11
CA GLU A 97 2.56 -1.78 4.17
C GLU A 97 1.85 -0.51 3.69
N ALA A 98 1.03 -0.60 2.63
CA ALA A 98 0.19 0.51 2.19
C ALA A 98 -0.83 0.91 3.29
N MET A 99 -1.47 -0.06 3.94
CA MET A 99 -2.40 0.18 5.05
C MET A 99 -1.72 0.82 6.26
N LYS A 100 -0.51 0.37 6.61
CA LYS A 100 0.29 0.99 7.67
C LYS A 100 0.69 2.42 7.33
N THR A 101 1.05 2.66 6.07
CA THR A 101 1.41 4.00 5.58
C THR A 101 0.22 4.96 5.70
N GLU A 102 -0.96 4.51 5.27
CA GLU A 102 -2.18 5.30 5.43
C GLU A 102 -2.53 5.56 6.90
N ALA A 103 -2.38 4.55 7.78
CA ALA A 103 -2.59 4.73 9.20
C ALA A 103 -1.62 5.74 9.82
N LYS A 104 -0.33 5.71 9.43
CA LYS A 104 0.65 6.73 9.86
C LYS A 104 0.25 8.13 9.39
N ARG A 105 -0.22 8.26 8.15
CA ARG A 105 -0.72 9.53 7.61
C ARG A 105 -1.94 10.06 8.38
N LYS A 106 -2.86 9.18 8.81
CA LYS A 106 -4.09 9.54 9.53
C LYS A 106 -3.89 9.79 11.03
N TYR A 107 -3.06 8.99 11.71
CA TYR A 107 -2.99 8.92 13.17
C TYR A 107 -1.63 9.31 13.76
N GLY A 108 -0.66 9.65 12.90
CA GLY A 108 0.71 10.00 13.26
C GLY A 108 1.72 8.89 12.98
N ASN A 109 2.95 9.28 12.64
CA ASN A 109 4.03 8.36 12.25
C ASN A 109 4.43 7.36 13.33
N ASP A 110 4.18 7.70 14.59
CA ASP A 110 4.49 6.92 15.79
C ASP A 110 3.33 6.04 16.28
N ILE A 111 2.19 6.02 15.58
CA ILE A 111 0.97 5.34 16.06
C ILE A 111 1.23 3.88 16.47
N PHE A 112 1.89 3.10 15.61
CA PHE A 112 2.17 1.69 15.91
C PHE A 112 3.10 1.50 17.10
N THR A 113 4.09 2.39 17.27
CA THR A 113 5.00 2.39 18.42
C THR A 113 4.23 2.68 19.70
N ARG A 114 3.38 3.71 19.72
CA ARG A 114 2.55 4.06 20.89
C ARG A 114 1.61 2.94 21.27
N LEU A 115 0.88 2.37 20.31
CA LEU A 115 -0.07 1.28 20.58
C LEU A 115 0.65 0.01 21.04
N THR A 116 1.86 -0.27 20.53
CA THR A 116 2.66 -1.41 20.99
C THR A 116 3.14 -1.21 22.44
N ALA A 117 3.65 -0.02 22.77
CA ALA A 117 4.09 0.29 24.12
C ALA A 117 2.94 0.22 25.14
N GLU A 118 1.76 0.71 24.74
CA GLU A 118 0.57 0.63 25.57
C GLU A 118 0.05 -0.79 25.72
N ALA A 119 0.00 -1.57 24.63
CA ALA A 119 -0.37 -2.98 24.69
C ALA A 119 0.53 -3.77 25.64
N LYS A 120 1.84 -3.50 25.62
CA LYS A 120 2.79 -4.11 26.56
C LYS A 120 2.47 -3.73 28.01
N LYS A 121 2.25 -2.43 28.28
CA LYS A 121 1.89 -1.93 29.61
C LYS A 121 0.60 -2.57 30.13
N ASN A 122 -0.40 -2.74 29.27
CA ASN A 122 -1.68 -3.34 29.62
C ASN A 122 -1.59 -4.87 29.81
N PHE A 123 -0.62 -5.52 29.16
CA PHE A 123 -0.37 -6.95 29.30
C PHE A 123 0.47 -7.32 30.53
N GLU A 124 1.35 -6.42 30.98
CA GLU A 124 2.17 -6.60 32.19
C GLU A 124 1.67 -5.72 33.36
N PRO A 125 0.42 -5.88 33.86
CA PRO A 125 -0.04 -5.12 35.02
C PRO A 125 0.57 -5.69 36.31
N GLY A 126 1.82 -5.35 36.60
CA GLY A 126 2.45 -5.50 37.92
C GLY A 126 2.97 -6.89 38.27
N LEU A 127 4.20 -7.18 37.84
CA LEU A 127 5.14 -7.98 38.64
C LEU A 127 5.79 -7.08 39.70
#